data_AF-A0A2A3JUC4-F1
#
_entry.id   AF-A0A2A3JUC4-F1
#
_cell.length_a   1.000
_cell.length_b   1.000
_cell.length_c   1.000
_cell.angle_alpha   90.00
_cell.angle_beta   90.00
_cell.angle_gamma   90.00
#
_symmetry.space_group_name_H-M   'P 1'
#
loop_
_entity.id
_entity.type
_entity.pdbx_description
1 polymer ?
#
loop_
_entity_poly.entity_id
_entity_poly.type
_entity_poly.pdbx_seq_one_letter_code
_entity_poly.pdbx_strand_id
1 'polypeptide(L)'
;MKRRTLLASAAMGLALAAAPAFAQDKPKIGFVYVGPVNDGGWSQHHHEAAVKMKEHFGDSIEMIEQESVPEGADAERVLTQMALSGADLIFTTSFGYMDPTINVAAKFPDVKFEHATGYKTADNVSAYSARFYEGRAITGYLAGAMTKSNKIGYIGSFPIPEVIRGINSSFLHAKKANPDVEMSVVWLSTWFDPAKEADATQALLDQGV
;
A
#
# COMPACT_ATOMS: atom_id res chain seq x y z
N MET A 1 64.59 -28.13 -23.24
CA MET A 1 63.66 -26.98 -23.40
C MET A 1 62.21 -27.42 -23.19
N LYS A 2 61.67 -27.53 -21.95
CA LYS A 2 60.26 -27.94 -21.70
C LYS A 2 59.76 -27.83 -20.24
N ARG A 3 60.17 -26.81 -19.49
CA ARG A 3 59.63 -26.56 -18.12
C ARG A 3 59.38 -25.09 -17.79
N ARG A 4 60.10 -24.16 -18.44
CA ARG A 4 59.95 -22.71 -18.21
C ARG A 4 58.69 -22.10 -18.86
N THR A 5 58.15 -22.72 -19.91
CA THR A 5 56.95 -22.22 -20.62
C THR A 5 55.63 -22.61 -19.95
N LEU A 6 55.62 -23.59 -19.05
CA LEU A 6 54.41 -24.01 -18.31
C LEU A 6 54.10 -23.13 -17.08
N LEU A 7 55.10 -22.41 -16.57
CA LEU A 7 54.92 -21.50 -15.42
C LEU A 7 54.37 -20.14 -15.84
N ALA A 8 54.58 -19.72 -17.09
CA ALA A 8 54.06 -18.44 -17.60
C ALA A 8 52.55 -18.49 -17.89
N SER A 9 52.00 -19.65 -18.27
CA SER A 9 50.57 -19.83 -18.51
C SER A 9 49.73 -20.06 -17.25
N ALA A 10 50.34 -20.51 -16.15
CA ALA A 10 49.66 -20.64 -14.85
C ALA A 10 49.45 -19.29 -14.14
N ALA A 11 50.35 -18.32 -14.35
CA ALA A 11 50.26 -17.01 -13.72
C ALA A 11 49.15 -16.12 -14.33
N MET A 12 48.80 -16.31 -15.60
CA MET A 12 47.73 -15.53 -16.26
C MET A 12 46.32 -16.01 -15.89
N GLY A 13 46.17 -17.28 -15.46
CA GLY A 13 44.88 -17.85 -15.07
C GLY A 13 44.43 -17.45 -13.66
N LEU A 14 45.36 -17.11 -12.76
CA LEU A 14 45.06 -16.70 -11.38
C LEU A 14 44.71 -15.21 -11.24
N ALA A 15 45.03 -14.38 -12.23
CA ALA A 15 44.71 -12.95 -12.20
C ALA A 15 43.25 -12.64 -12.57
N LEU A 16 42.54 -13.55 -13.27
CA LEU A 16 41.11 -13.39 -13.58
C LEU A 16 40.16 -13.86 -12.48
N ALA A 17 40.66 -14.53 -11.43
CA ALA A 17 39.83 -15.05 -10.34
C ALA A 17 39.63 -14.06 -9.18
N ALA A 18 40.24 -12.88 -9.25
CA ALA A 18 40.17 -11.85 -8.22
C ALA A 18 39.51 -10.57 -8.73
N ALA A 19 38.50 -10.68 -9.60
CA ALA A 19 37.52 -9.61 -9.68
C ALA A 19 36.88 -9.48 -8.29
N PRO A 20 36.85 -8.29 -7.67
CA PRO A 20 36.09 -8.12 -6.45
C PRO A 20 34.67 -8.60 -6.76
N ALA A 21 34.21 -9.61 -6.03
CA ALA A 21 32.78 -9.86 -5.94
C ALA A 21 32.22 -8.57 -5.36
N PHE A 22 31.66 -7.71 -6.22
CA PHE A 22 30.85 -6.60 -5.77
C PHE A 22 29.75 -7.25 -4.95
N ALA A 23 29.85 -7.13 -3.61
CA ALA A 23 28.73 -7.40 -2.75
C ALA A 23 27.63 -6.50 -3.29
N GLN A 24 26.59 -7.10 -3.88
CA GLN A 24 25.46 -6.34 -4.37
C GLN A 24 24.91 -5.59 -3.15
N ASP A 25 24.84 -4.27 -3.24
CA ASP A 25 24.29 -3.45 -2.17
C ASP A 25 22.89 -3.99 -1.82
N LYS A 26 22.59 -4.06 -0.52
CA LYS A 26 21.33 -4.63 -0.03
C LYS A 26 20.17 -3.80 -0.58
N PRO A 27 19.17 -4.41 -1.24
CA PRO A 27 18.01 -3.68 -1.70
C PRO A 27 17.37 -2.90 -0.56
N LYS A 28 17.16 -1.60 -0.76
CA LYS A 28 16.52 -0.72 0.21
C LYS A 28 15.06 -0.50 -0.18
N ILE A 29 14.16 -0.95 0.68
CA ILE A 29 12.72 -0.98 0.42
C ILE A 29 12.04 0.11 1.26
N GLY A 30 11.37 1.04 0.59
CA GLY A 30 10.63 2.14 1.20
C GLY A 30 9.14 1.85 1.34
N PHE A 31 8.54 2.27 2.45
CA PHE A 31 7.09 2.27 2.64
C PHE A 31 6.59 3.66 3.07
N VAL A 32 5.55 4.16 2.40
CA VAL A 32 4.90 5.42 2.76
C VAL A 32 3.45 5.17 3.15
N TYR A 33 3.08 5.55 4.37
CA TYR A 33 1.74 5.37 4.92
C TYR A 33 1.02 6.72 5.11
N VAL A 34 -0.30 6.72 4.84
CA VAL A 34 -1.15 7.91 4.99
C VAL A 34 -1.59 8.17 6.43
N GLY A 35 -1.68 7.12 7.24
CA GLY A 35 -1.97 7.19 8.67
C GLY A 35 -0.79 6.73 9.53
N PRO A 36 -0.96 6.74 10.86
CA PRO A 36 0.03 6.22 11.79
C PRO A 36 0.03 4.68 11.78
N VAL A 37 1.18 4.06 12.08
CA VAL A 37 1.34 2.59 12.07
C VAL A 37 0.54 1.86 13.16
N ASN A 38 -0.14 2.59 14.04
CA ASN A 38 -1.01 2.09 15.10
C ASN A 38 -2.47 2.56 14.93
N ASP A 39 -2.90 2.85 13.70
CA ASP A 39 -4.27 3.28 13.38
C ASP A 39 -5.36 2.21 13.62
N GLY A 40 -4.98 0.99 14.03
CA GLY A 40 -5.90 -0.12 14.26
C GLY A 40 -6.48 -0.72 12.96
N GLY A 41 -5.95 -0.33 11.81
CA GLY A 41 -6.55 -0.67 10.52
C GLY A 41 -5.57 -0.63 9.36
N TRP A 42 -5.73 0.35 8.47
CA TRP A 42 -5.12 0.35 7.14
C TRP A 42 -3.59 0.43 7.18
N SER A 43 -3.05 1.47 7.80
CA SER A 43 -1.62 1.73 7.85
C SER A 43 -0.93 0.71 8.74
N GLN A 44 -1.58 0.31 9.83
CA GLN A 44 -1.08 -0.75 10.70
C GLN A 44 -0.91 -2.08 9.95
N HIS A 45 -1.91 -2.54 9.19
CA HIS A 45 -1.77 -3.80 8.44
C HIS A 45 -0.68 -3.74 7.35
N HIS A 46 -0.50 -2.58 6.70
CA HIS A 46 0.62 -2.37 5.78
C HIS A 46 1.97 -2.43 6.49
N HIS A 47 2.11 -1.77 7.64
CA HIS A 47 3.32 -1.80 8.45
C HIS A 47 3.63 -3.20 8.97
N GLU A 48 2.65 -3.92 9.51
CA GLU A 48 2.83 -5.31 9.95
C GLU A 48 3.28 -6.23 8.80
N ALA A 49 2.80 -6.00 7.58
CA ALA A 49 3.27 -6.72 6.40
C ALA A 49 4.71 -6.36 6.02
N ALA A 50 5.09 -5.08 6.11
CA ALA A 50 6.45 -4.61 5.88
C ALA A 50 7.44 -5.20 6.92
N VAL A 51 7.04 -5.23 8.20
CA VAL A 51 7.81 -5.87 9.27
C VAL A 51 8.00 -7.36 9.00
N LYS A 52 6.93 -8.10 8.65
CA LYS A 52 7.04 -9.52 8.29
C LYS A 52 7.94 -9.76 7.08
N MET A 53 7.92 -8.86 6.09
CA MET A 53 8.84 -8.90 4.96
C MET A 53 10.29 -8.73 5.45
N LYS A 54 10.56 -7.74 6.30
CA LYS A 54 11.89 -7.51 6.87
C LYS A 54 12.38 -8.67 7.72
N GLU A 55 11.53 -9.28 8.52
CA GLU A 55 11.84 -10.48 9.30
C GLU A 55 12.18 -11.67 8.39
N HIS A 56 11.40 -11.86 7.31
CA HIS A 56 11.61 -12.96 6.36
C HIS A 56 12.95 -12.85 5.62
N PHE A 57 13.28 -11.66 5.11
CA PHE A 57 14.50 -11.44 4.33
C PHE A 57 15.73 -11.12 5.20
N GLY A 58 15.53 -10.76 6.47
CA GLY A 58 16.59 -10.48 7.42
C GLY A 58 17.57 -9.43 6.91
N ASP A 59 18.87 -9.72 6.98
CA ASP A 59 19.94 -8.82 6.58
C ASP A 59 20.13 -8.68 5.06
N SER A 60 19.35 -9.41 4.24
CA SER A 60 19.45 -9.28 2.78
C SER A 60 18.81 -8.00 2.23
N ILE A 61 18.00 -7.29 3.02
CA ILE A 61 17.37 -6.02 2.64
C ILE A 61 17.56 -4.95 3.71
N GLU A 62 17.42 -3.69 3.33
CA GLU A 62 17.19 -2.56 4.22
C GLU A 62 15.74 -2.11 4.09
N MET A 63 15.12 -1.66 5.19
CA MET A 63 13.76 -1.13 5.18
C MET A 63 13.78 0.30 5.72
N ILE A 64 13.14 1.21 5.00
CA ILE A 64 12.85 2.57 5.43
C ILE A 64 11.35 2.81 5.35
N GLU A 65 10.81 3.62 6.25
CA GLU A 65 9.39 3.94 6.22
C GLU A 65 9.11 5.36 6.71
N GLN A 66 7.98 5.91 6.29
CA GLN A 66 7.47 7.18 6.76
C GLN A 66 5.95 7.06 6.93
N GLU A 67 5.48 7.30 8.15
CA GLU A 67 4.05 7.31 8.47
C GLU A 67 3.44 8.70 8.40
N SER A 68 2.10 8.75 8.44
CA SER A 68 1.31 9.97 8.51
C SER A 68 1.64 11.01 7.43
N VAL A 69 1.89 10.55 6.20
CA VAL A 69 2.25 11.42 5.08
C VAL A 69 0.98 11.92 4.39
N PRO A 70 0.70 13.23 4.38
CA PRO A 70 -0.44 13.77 3.65
C PRO A 70 -0.35 13.49 2.16
N GLU A 71 -1.49 13.29 1.52
CA GLU A 71 -1.58 13.16 0.06
C GLU A 71 -1.20 14.48 -0.65
N GLY A 72 -0.87 14.41 -1.94
CA GLY A 72 -0.48 15.58 -2.73
C GLY A 72 1.01 15.92 -2.61
N ALA A 73 1.33 17.21 -2.42
CA ALA A 73 2.70 17.72 -2.53
C ALA A 73 3.67 17.14 -1.47
N ASP A 74 3.19 16.87 -0.26
CA ASP A 74 3.99 16.25 0.78
C ASP A 74 4.39 14.82 0.43
N ALA A 75 3.49 14.04 -0.16
CA ALA A 75 3.80 12.73 -0.69
C ALA A 75 4.91 12.80 -1.74
N GLU A 76 4.81 13.71 -2.73
CA GLU A 76 5.85 13.85 -3.77
C GLU A 76 7.22 14.20 -3.15
N ARG A 77 7.25 15.06 -2.13
CA ARG A 77 8.46 15.40 -1.39
C ARG A 77 9.06 14.17 -0.68
N VAL A 78 8.25 13.43 0.09
CA VAL A 78 8.71 12.25 0.83
C VAL A 78 9.22 11.16 -0.12
N LEU A 79 8.49 10.87 -1.20
CA LEU A 79 8.88 9.89 -2.20
C LEU A 79 10.20 10.28 -2.88
N THR A 80 10.37 11.56 -3.20
CA THR A 80 11.63 12.09 -3.74
C THR A 80 12.78 11.90 -2.75
N GLN A 81 12.56 12.16 -1.46
CA GLN A 81 13.57 11.97 -0.41
C GLN A 81 13.97 10.50 -0.26
N MET A 82 13.00 9.58 -0.27
CA MET A 82 13.27 8.14 -0.25
C MET A 82 14.10 7.69 -1.45
N ALA A 83 13.74 8.11 -2.67
CA ALA A 83 14.50 7.81 -3.88
C ALA A 83 15.94 8.36 -3.80
N LEU A 84 16.12 9.62 -3.38
CA LEU A 84 17.44 10.24 -3.21
C LEU A 84 18.29 9.55 -2.11
N SER A 85 17.65 8.92 -1.13
CA SER A 85 18.34 8.13 -0.10
C SER A 85 18.74 6.71 -0.56
N GLY A 86 18.51 6.40 -1.84
CA GLY A 86 18.91 5.15 -2.46
C GLY A 86 17.94 4.00 -2.22
N ALA A 87 16.63 4.27 -2.12
CA ALA A 87 15.62 3.22 -2.16
C ALA A 87 15.54 2.60 -3.56
N ASP A 88 15.54 1.27 -3.65
CA ASP A 88 15.41 0.51 -4.91
C ASP A 88 13.95 0.22 -5.26
N LEU A 89 13.09 0.09 -4.24
CA LEU A 89 11.66 -0.16 -4.37
C LEU A 89 10.90 0.67 -3.33
N ILE A 90 9.83 1.36 -3.74
CA ILE A 90 8.98 2.14 -2.84
C ILE A 90 7.51 1.71 -2.97
N PHE A 91 6.91 1.28 -1.86
CA PHE A 91 5.49 1.03 -1.72
C PHE A 91 4.77 2.29 -1.27
N THR A 92 3.75 2.69 -2.04
CA THR A 92 2.95 3.89 -1.78
C THR A 92 1.51 3.48 -1.47
N THR A 93 1.14 3.51 -0.18
CA THR A 93 -0.01 2.73 0.33
C THR A 93 -1.32 3.52 0.45
N SER A 94 -1.49 4.60 -0.32
CA SER A 94 -2.77 5.35 -0.35
C SER A 94 -3.14 5.76 -1.76
N PHE A 95 -4.45 5.83 -2.03
CA PHE A 95 -4.97 6.17 -3.34
C PHE A 95 -4.45 7.53 -3.83
N GLY A 96 -4.44 8.57 -2.99
CA GLY A 96 -4.01 9.91 -3.37
C GLY A 96 -2.49 10.07 -3.54
N TYR A 97 -1.71 9.00 -3.36
CA TYR A 97 -0.30 8.98 -3.78
C TYR A 97 -0.12 8.67 -5.27
N MET A 98 -1.18 8.33 -6.02
CA MET A 98 -1.06 7.90 -7.43
C MET A 98 -0.27 8.89 -8.30
N ASP A 99 -0.65 10.17 -8.28
CA ASP A 99 0.00 11.19 -9.10
C ASP A 99 1.42 11.53 -8.59
N PRO A 100 1.64 11.73 -7.28
CA PRO A 100 2.99 11.81 -6.71
C PRO A 100 3.91 10.64 -7.12
N THR A 101 3.42 9.39 -7.06
CA THR A 101 4.20 8.21 -7.44
C THR A 101 4.60 8.27 -8.91
N ILE A 102 3.67 8.58 -9.83
CA ILE A 102 3.97 8.72 -11.26
C ILE A 102 4.99 9.85 -11.51
N ASN A 103 4.82 10.99 -10.84
CA ASN A 103 5.72 12.14 -10.99
C ASN A 103 7.15 11.84 -10.53
N VAL A 104 7.30 11.15 -9.39
CA VAL A 104 8.61 10.77 -8.87
C VAL A 104 9.21 9.64 -9.69
N ALA A 105 8.44 8.64 -10.07
CA ALA A 105 8.92 7.53 -10.89
C ALA A 105 9.52 7.99 -12.22
N ALA A 106 8.95 9.02 -12.85
CA ALA A 106 9.49 9.64 -14.06
C ALA A 106 10.87 10.30 -13.86
N LYS A 107 11.19 10.75 -12.65
CA LYS A 107 12.48 11.37 -12.28
C LYS A 107 13.53 10.34 -11.85
N PHE A 108 13.10 9.16 -11.43
CA PHE A 108 13.95 8.09 -10.89
C PHE A 108 13.66 6.75 -11.60
N PRO A 109 14.05 6.58 -12.88
CA PRO A 109 13.68 5.41 -13.68
C PRO A 109 14.23 4.07 -13.15
N ASP A 110 15.32 4.12 -12.38
CA ASP A 110 15.95 2.94 -11.78
C ASP A 110 15.22 2.45 -10.52
N VAL A 111 14.46 3.33 -9.84
CA VAL A 111 13.67 2.99 -8.66
C VAL A 111 12.34 2.38 -9.10
N LYS A 112 11.94 1.28 -8.46
CA LYS A 112 10.66 0.62 -8.68
C LYS A 112 9.61 1.16 -7.71
N PHE A 113 8.36 1.20 -8.16
CA PHE A 113 7.25 1.68 -7.35
C PHE A 113 6.07 0.71 -7.44
N GLU A 114 5.44 0.49 -6.29
CA GLU A 114 4.21 -0.27 -6.15
C GLU A 114 3.15 0.64 -5.51
N HIS A 115 2.10 0.98 -6.28
CA HIS A 115 1.06 1.90 -5.84
C HIS A 115 -0.21 1.14 -5.44
N ALA A 116 -0.67 1.37 -4.20
CA ALA A 116 -1.89 0.75 -3.71
C ALA A 116 -3.13 1.44 -4.30
N THR A 117 -4.07 0.62 -4.79
CA THR A 117 -5.46 0.93 -5.17
C THR A 117 -5.68 1.88 -6.35
N GLY A 118 -4.62 2.54 -6.84
CA GLY A 118 -4.66 3.32 -8.07
C GLY A 118 -4.69 2.48 -9.34
N TYR A 119 -4.57 3.18 -10.46
CA TYR A 119 -4.71 2.60 -11.80
C TYR A 119 -3.70 3.14 -12.82
N LYS A 120 -2.91 4.16 -12.46
CA LYS A 120 -1.83 4.64 -13.33
C LYS A 120 -0.61 3.73 -13.17
N THR A 121 0.03 3.40 -14.29
CA THR A 121 1.23 2.57 -14.36
C THR A 121 2.26 3.24 -15.26
N ALA A 122 3.52 2.82 -15.12
CA ALA A 122 4.64 3.20 -15.97
C ALA A 122 5.66 2.05 -15.99
N ASP A 123 6.74 2.15 -16.76
CA ASP A 123 7.74 1.07 -16.88
C ASP A 123 8.35 0.64 -15.53
N ASN A 124 8.40 1.55 -14.56
CA ASN A 124 8.86 1.31 -13.20
C ASN A 124 7.76 1.49 -12.13
N VAL A 125 6.48 1.52 -12.52
CA VAL A 125 5.35 1.66 -11.59
C VAL A 125 4.30 0.60 -11.87
N SER A 126 4.09 -0.28 -10.90
CA SER A 126 2.98 -1.23 -10.84
C SER A 126 1.91 -0.74 -9.88
N ALA A 127 0.68 -1.20 -10.08
CA ALA A 127 -0.43 -0.96 -9.15
C ALA A 127 -0.93 -2.28 -8.57
N TYR A 128 -1.24 -2.28 -7.27
CA TYR A 128 -1.79 -3.44 -6.58
C TYR A 128 -3.03 -3.07 -5.77
N SER A 129 -3.95 -4.02 -5.61
CA SER A 129 -5.15 -3.83 -4.80
C SER A 129 -5.71 -5.19 -4.38
N ALA A 130 -6.41 -5.23 -3.25
CA ALA A 130 -7.20 -6.40 -2.89
C ALA A 130 -8.63 -6.27 -3.43
N ARG A 131 -9.32 -7.40 -3.58
CA ARG A 131 -10.75 -7.42 -3.90
C ARG A 131 -11.59 -7.15 -2.64
N PHE A 132 -11.39 -5.98 -2.02
CA PHE A 132 -12.03 -5.58 -0.75
C PHE A 132 -13.55 -5.75 -0.74
N TYR A 133 -14.17 -5.59 -1.90
CA TYR A 133 -15.61 -5.73 -2.08
C TYR A 133 -16.12 -7.16 -1.80
N GLU A 134 -15.28 -8.19 -1.86
CA GLU A 134 -15.64 -9.56 -1.47
C GLU A 134 -15.87 -9.66 0.04
N GLY A 135 -14.99 -9.08 0.86
CA GLY A 135 -15.20 -8.99 2.30
C GLY A 135 -16.42 -8.13 2.65
N ARG A 136 -16.58 -7.00 1.95
CA ARG A 136 -17.74 -6.10 2.14
C ARG A 136 -19.08 -6.74 1.72
N ALA A 137 -19.07 -7.70 0.79
CA ALA A 137 -20.25 -8.51 0.48
C ALA A 137 -20.73 -9.31 1.70
N ILE A 138 -19.79 -9.93 2.42
CA ILE A 138 -20.10 -10.74 3.61
C ILE A 138 -20.62 -9.83 4.72
N THR A 139 -19.94 -8.72 5.01
CA THR A 139 -20.39 -7.78 6.06
C THR A 139 -21.73 -7.14 5.73
N GLY A 140 -21.98 -6.82 4.46
CA GLY A 140 -23.27 -6.33 3.98
C GLY A 140 -24.40 -7.33 4.18
N TYR A 141 -24.20 -8.60 3.80
CA TYR A 141 -25.18 -9.66 4.02
C TYR A 141 -25.52 -9.81 5.51
N LEU A 142 -24.50 -9.85 6.37
CA LEU A 142 -24.69 -9.93 7.82
C LEU A 142 -25.45 -8.71 8.36
N ALA A 143 -25.11 -7.49 7.93
CA ALA A 143 -25.81 -6.28 8.35
C ALA A 143 -27.30 -6.31 7.95
N GLY A 144 -27.62 -6.74 6.73
CA GLY A 144 -29.01 -6.92 6.28
C GLY A 144 -29.76 -8.00 7.07
N ALA A 145 -29.08 -9.10 7.43
CA ALA A 145 -29.69 -10.18 8.21
C ALA A 145 -29.89 -9.83 9.70
N MET A 146 -29.06 -8.94 10.25
CA MET A 146 -29.03 -8.61 11.68
C MET A 146 -29.82 -7.34 12.03
N THR A 147 -30.06 -6.44 11.06
CA THR A 147 -30.77 -5.19 11.33
C THR A 147 -32.18 -5.44 11.86
N LYS A 148 -32.58 -4.64 12.86
CA LYS A 148 -33.94 -4.64 13.43
C LYS A 148 -34.77 -3.46 12.92
N SER A 149 -34.12 -2.45 12.32
CA SER A 149 -34.74 -1.21 11.85
C SER A 149 -34.89 -1.14 10.33
N ASN A 150 -34.38 -2.16 9.60
CA ASN A 150 -34.18 -2.13 8.15
C ASN A 150 -33.25 -1.01 7.68
N LYS A 151 -32.50 -0.36 8.57
CA LYS A 151 -31.49 0.63 8.21
C LYS A 151 -30.10 0.09 8.51
N ILE A 152 -29.15 0.40 7.64
CA ILE A 152 -27.72 0.14 7.82
C ILE A 152 -26.92 1.37 7.42
N GLY A 153 -25.70 1.50 7.94
CA GLY A 153 -24.82 2.65 7.71
C GLY A 153 -23.55 2.27 6.97
N TYR A 154 -23.00 3.22 6.22
CA TYR A 154 -21.66 3.15 5.66
C TYR A 154 -20.97 4.51 5.84
N ILE A 155 -19.80 4.51 6.47
CA ILE A 155 -18.97 5.71 6.60
C ILE A 155 -17.89 5.62 5.51
N GLY A 156 -17.98 6.52 4.54
CA GLY A 156 -17.08 6.61 3.40
C GLY A 156 -16.05 7.73 3.59
N SER A 157 -14.83 7.49 3.13
CA SER A 157 -13.78 8.50 3.08
C SER A 157 -13.96 9.44 1.89
N PHE A 158 -13.61 8.98 0.69
CA PHE A 158 -13.71 9.70 -0.58
C PHE A 158 -14.48 8.89 -1.62
N PRO A 159 -15.20 9.53 -2.55
CA PRO A 159 -15.99 8.84 -3.59
C PRO A 159 -15.11 8.30 -4.73
N ILE A 160 -14.13 7.46 -4.40
CA ILE A 160 -13.21 6.82 -5.35
C ILE A 160 -13.66 5.37 -5.67
N PRO A 161 -13.14 4.73 -6.73
CA PRO A 161 -13.59 3.41 -7.15
C PRO A 161 -13.54 2.34 -6.05
N GLU A 162 -12.54 2.38 -5.17
CA GLU A 162 -12.44 1.43 -4.06
C GLU A 162 -13.64 1.54 -3.09
N VAL A 163 -13.98 2.77 -2.68
CA VAL A 163 -15.05 3.02 -1.71
C VAL A 163 -16.42 2.79 -2.33
N ILE A 164 -16.62 3.22 -3.58
CA ILE A 164 -17.88 3.00 -4.32
C ILE A 164 -18.13 1.50 -4.53
N ARG A 165 -17.12 0.72 -4.91
CA ARG A 165 -17.25 -0.75 -4.98
C ARG A 165 -17.61 -1.34 -3.62
N GLY A 166 -17.08 -0.76 -2.54
CA GLY A 166 -17.39 -1.18 -1.18
C GLY A 166 -18.85 -0.96 -0.80
N ILE A 167 -19.34 0.27 -0.94
CA ILE A 167 -20.73 0.66 -0.68
C ILE A 167 -21.68 -0.23 -1.49
N ASN A 168 -21.44 -0.33 -2.81
CA ASN A 168 -22.29 -1.11 -3.71
C ASN A 168 -22.32 -2.60 -3.33
N SER A 169 -21.16 -3.20 -3.04
CA SER A 169 -21.10 -4.61 -2.66
C SER A 169 -21.82 -4.87 -1.34
N SER A 170 -21.59 -4.02 -0.33
CA SER A 170 -22.29 -4.11 0.96
C SER A 170 -23.80 -4.01 0.78
N PHE A 171 -24.28 -3.01 0.03
CA PHE A 171 -25.73 -2.79 -0.15
C PHE A 171 -26.39 -3.90 -0.94
N LEU A 172 -25.80 -4.34 -2.06
CA LEU A 172 -26.35 -5.44 -2.87
C LEU A 172 -26.50 -6.73 -2.06
N HIS A 173 -25.55 -7.03 -1.19
CA HIS A 173 -25.60 -8.25 -0.37
C HIS A 173 -26.50 -8.08 0.85
N ALA A 174 -26.60 -6.88 1.43
CA ALA A 174 -27.61 -6.58 2.44
C ALA A 174 -29.02 -6.79 1.88
N LYS A 175 -29.31 -6.32 0.65
CA LYS A 175 -30.61 -6.53 -0.01
C LYS A 175 -30.94 -7.99 -0.29
N LYS A 176 -29.94 -8.84 -0.49
CA LYS A 176 -30.15 -10.29 -0.63
C LYS A 176 -30.63 -10.93 0.68
N ALA A 177 -30.13 -10.46 1.82
CA ALA A 177 -30.56 -10.95 3.13
C ALA A 177 -31.90 -10.34 3.58
N ASN A 178 -32.12 -9.06 3.26
CA ASN A 178 -33.29 -8.30 3.65
C ASN A 178 -33.73 -7.37 2.50
N PRO A 179 -34.78 -7.73 1.74
CA PRO A 179 -35.28 -6.92 0.63
C PRO A 179 -35.78 -5.53 1.02
N ASP A 180 -36.06 -5.26 2.30
CA ASP A 180 -36.55 -3.98 2.79
C ASP A 180 -35.42 -3.08 3.34
N VAL A 181 -34.16 -3.55 3.36
CA VAL A 181 -33.07 -2.76 3.91
C VAL A 181 -32.78 -1.50 3.09
N GLU A 182 -32.45 -0.42 3.79
CA GLU A 182 -31.98 0.87 3.28
C GLU A 182 -30.58 1.16 3.83
N MET A 183 -29.72 1.81 3.04
CA MET A 183 -28.37 2.19 3.46
C MET A 183 -28.20 3.71 3.46
N SER A 184 -27.73 4.24 4.58
CA SER A 184 -27.28 5.63 4.71
C SER A 184 -25.76 5.70 4.56
N VAL A 185 -25.27 6.62 3.72
CA VAL A 185 -23.84 6.85 3.50
C VAL A 185 -23.44 8.22 4.02
N VAL A 186 -22.43 8.29 4.88
CA VAL A 186 -21.82 9.54 5.37
C VAL A 186 -20.42 9.66 4.81
N TRP A 187 -20.08 10.82 4.23
CA TRP A 187 -18.76 11.09 3.65
C TRP A 187 -17.91 11.96 4.58
N LEU A 188 -16.75 11.46 4.99
CA LEU A 188 -15.84 12.19 5.90
C LEU A 188 -14.84 13.09 5.17
N SER A 189 -14.56 12.81 3.90
CA SER A 189 -13.49 13.48 3.13
C SER A 189 -12.11 13.40 3.82
N THR A 190 -11.86 12.29 4.50
CA THR A 190 -10.57 11.92 5.10
C THR A 190 -10.48 10.39 5.20
N TRP A 191 -9.27 9.84 5.18
CA TRP A 191 -9.02 8.41 5.38
C TRP A 191 -8.98 8.01 6.86
N PHE A 192 -8.58 8.93 7.73
CA PHE A 192 -8.38 8.65 9.15
C PHE A 192 -8.62 9.94 9.96
N ASP A 193 -9.67 9.93 10.78
CA ASP A 193 -9.98 10.98 11.76
C ASP A 193 -10.95 10.38 12.80
N PRO A 194 -10.42 9.78 13.89
CA PRO A 194 -11.24 9.06 14.86
C PRO A 194 -12.37 9.90 15.46
N ALA A 195 -12.18 11.22 15.58
CA ALA A 195 -13.23 12.11 16.08
C ALA A 195 -14.37 12.24 15.06
N LYS A 196 -14.07 12.51 13.80
CA LYS A 196 -15.11 12.57 12.74
C LYS A 196 -15.78 11.22 12.49
N GLU A 197 -15.05 10.12 12.61
CA GLU A 197 -15.59 8.77 12.51
C GLU A 197 -16.59 8.49 13.64
N ALA A 198 -16.28 8.90 14.87
CA ALA A 198 -17.19 8.80 16.01
C ALA A 198 -18.43 9.67 15.81
N ASP A 199 -18.27 10.93 15.39
CA ASP A 199 -19.38 11.86 15.14
C ASP A 199 -20.31 11.34 14.03
N ALA A 200 -19.76 10.83 12.92
CA ALA A 200 -20.54 10.23 11.84
C ALA A 200 -21.26 8.95 12.26
N THR A 201 -20.63 8.14 13.12
CA THR A 201 -21.26 6.96 13.71
C THR A 201 -22.46 7.36 14.55
N GLN A 202 -22.28 8.35 15.45
CA GLN A 202 -23.38 8.84 16.28
C GLN A 202 -24.53 9.42 15.43
N ALA A 203 -24.21 10.18 14.38
CA ALA A 203 -25.21 10.73 13.48
C ALA A 203 -26.02 9.65 12.73
N LEU A 204 -25.40 8.51 12.39
CA LEU A 204 -26.11 7.37 11.80
C LEU A 204 -27.03 6.69 12.84
N LEU A 205 -26.53 6.47 14.05
CA LEU A 205 -27.31 5.88 15.15
C LEU A 205 -28.55 6.73 15.48
N ASP A 206 -28.41 8.06 15.52
CA ASP A 206 -29.51 8.99 15.78
C ASP A 206 -30.59 8.94 14.67
N GLN A 207 -30.25 8.48 13.46
CA GLN A 207 -31.18 8.26 12.34
C GLN A 207 -31.84 6.87 12.37
N GLY A 208 -31.51 6.05 13.36
CA GLY A 208 -32.05 4.70 13.57
C GLY A 208 -31.38 3.61 12.73
N VAL A 209 -30.14 3.87 12.29
CA VAL A 209 -29.24 2.83 11.76
C VAL A 209 -28.87 1.83 12.85
#